data_AF-A0A7S0DU35-F1
#
_entry.id   AF-A0A7S0DU35-F1
#
_cell.length_a   1.000
_cell.length_b   1.000
_cell.length_c   1.000
_cell.angle_alpha   90.00
_cell.angle_beta   90.00
_cell.angle_gamma   90.00
#
_symmetry.space_group_name_H-M   'P 1'
#
loop_
_entity.id
_entity.type
_entity.pdbx_description
1 polymer ?
#
loop_
_entity_poly.entity_id
_entity_poly.type
_entity_poly.pdbx_seq_one_letter_code
_entity_poly.pdbx_strand_id
1 'polypeptide(L)'
;ESAGGDGGKARARMLRNVLVISDGGLVLFSKEFFNTVSQPRLVGSLLTAILEFSTNNVGAPVAYLEFSTIAVSICSSKGPEDVKFSMERPSTASSGSASPAPPHLSRHKSDF
;
A
#
# COMPACT_ATOMS: atom_id res chain seq x y z
N GLU A 1 -33.51 48.99 -14.49
CA GLU A 1 -32.22 48.29 -14.40
C GLU A 1 -31.51 48.68 -13.11
N SER A 2 -31.23 47.70 -12.23
CA SER A 2 -30.35 47.89 -11.09
C SER A 2 -29.20 46.92 -11.26
N ALA A 3 -28.04 47.47 -11.65
CA ALA A 3 -26.79 46.73 -11.75
C ALA A 3 -26.27 46.48 -10.33
N GLY A 4 -26.71 45.39 -9.72
CA GLY A 4 -26.11 44.87 -8.50
C GLY A 4 -24.76 44.25 -8.83
N GLY A 5 -23.70 45.05 -8.73
CA GLY A 5 -22.32 44.56 -8.77
C GLY A 5 -22.10 43.61 -7.60
N ASP A 6 -22.15 42.31 -7.87
CA ASP A 6 -21.63 41.28 -6.97
C ASP A 6 -20.11 41.44 -6.93
N GLY A 7 -19.67 42.33 -6.02
CA GLY A 7 -18.27 42.57 -5.74
C GLY A 7 -17.65 41.24 -5.38
N GLY A 8 -16.82 40.73 -6.29
CA GLY A 8 -16.07 39.49 -6.18
C GLY A 8 -15.19 39.47 -4.93
N LYS A 9 -15.80 39.23 -3.77
CA LYS A 9 -15.11 38.77 -2.59
C LYS A 9 -14.62 37.38 -2.96
N ALA A 10 -13.32 37.28 -3.25
CA ALA A 10 -12.64 36.01 -3.32
C ALA A 10 -13.09 35.18 -2.12
N ARG A 11 -13.89 34.13 -2.36
CA ARG A 11 -14.30 33.22 -1.30
C ARG A 11 -13.01 32.69 -0.71
N ALA A 12 -12.69 33.10 0.52
CA ALA A 12 -11.55 32.58 1.24
C ALA A 12 -11.68 31.06 1.20
N ARG A 13 -10.76 30.39 0.50
CA ARG A 13 -10.71 28.92 0.44
C ARG A 13 -10.22 28.46 1.80
N MET A 14 -11.14 28.38 2.74
CA MET A 14 -10.84 27.91 4.09
C MET A 14 -10.62 26.40 4.05
N LEU A 15 -9.60 25.96 4.77
CA LEU A 15 -9.39 24.54 5.01
C LEU A 15 -10.64 23.98 5.70
N ARG A 16 -11.13 22.83 5.23
CA ARG A 16 -12.39 22.26 5.72
C ARG A 16 -12.19 21.20 6.81
N ASN A 17 -11.28 20.26 6.57
CA ASN A 17 -10.98 19.14 7.46
C ASN A 17 -9.49 18.80 7.39
N VAL A 18 -8.87 18.47 8.53
CA VAL A 18 -7.56 17.80 8.62
C VAL A 18 -7.78 16.43 9.24
N LEU A 19 -7.26 15.39 8.59
CA LEU A 19 -7.31 14.01 9.07
C LEU A 19 -5.87 13.48 9.17
N VAL A 20 -5.57 12.73 10.23
CA VAL A 20 -4.39 11.85 10.30
C VAL A 20 -4.92 10.43 10.29
N ILE A 21 -4.44 9.63 9.34
CA ILE A 21 -4.94 8.30 9.05
C ILE A 21 -3.74 7.35 9.11
N SER A 22 -3.92 6.19 9.76
CA SER A 22 -2.93 5.13 9.73
C SER A 22 -2.86 4.49 8.33
N ASP A 23 -1.81 3.71 8.08
CA ASP A 23 -1.68 2.88 6.89
C ASP A 23 -2.89 1.95 6.65
N GLY A 24 -3.41 1.33 7.72
CA GLY A 24 -4.62 0.50 7.69
C GLY A 24 -5.95 1.27 7.57
N GLY A 25 -5.93 2.58 7.33
CA GLY A 25 -7.14 3.38 7.11
C GLY A 25 -7.88 3.80 8.38
N LEU A 26 -7.30 3.59 9.57
CA LEU A 26 -7.88 4.05 10.83
C LEU A 26 -7.61 5.55 11.00
N VAL A 27 -8.66 6.34 11.24
CA VAL A 27 -8.51 7.77 11.53
C VAL A 27 -8.02 7.96 12.97
N LEU A 28 -6.78 8.42 13.12
CA LEU A 28 -6.13 8.68 14.41
C LEU A 28 -6.45 10.07 14.96
N PHE A 29 -6.66 11.03 14.06
CA PHE A 29 -6.98 12.41 14.40
C PHE A 29 -7.91 13.03 13.36
N SER A 30 -8.85 13.86 13.82
CA SER A 30 -9.73 14.65 12.97
C SER A 30 -9.90 16.06 13.55
N LYS A 31 -9.70 17.07 12.72
CA LYS A 31 -10.01 18.47 13.03
C LYS A 31 -10.90 19.06 11.94
N GLU A 32 -12.04 19.57 12.37
CA GLU A 32 -13.05 20.16 11.51
C GLU A 32 -13.03 21.69 11.64
N PHE A 33 -13.25 22.40 10.53
CA PHE A 33 -13.25 23.86 10.47
C PHE A 33 -14.54 24.42 9.86
N PHE A 34 -14.95 23.95 8.67
CA PHE A 34 -16.12 24.46 7.95
C PHE A 34 -16.66 23.44 6.94
N ASN A 35 -17.99 23.31 6.79
CA ASN A 35 -18.66 22.33 5.91
C ASN A 35 -18.08 20.92 6.07
N THR A 36 -18.37 20.33 7.22
CA THR A 36 -17.74 19.12 7.75
C THR A 36 -18.06 17.88 6.92
N VAL A 37 -17.14 16.91 6.92
CA VAL A 37 -17.44 15.56 6.43
C VAL A 37 -18.23 14.86 7.52
N SER A 38 -19.42 14.36 7.20
CA SER A 38 -20.31 13.74 8.19
C SER A 38 -19.72 12.48 8.83
N GLN A 39 -18.84 11.76 8.13
CA GLN A 39 -18.24 10.50 8.60
C GLN A 39 -16.74 10.41 8.24
N PRO A 40 -15.86 11.13 8.95
CA PRO A 40 -14.43 11.13 8.66
C PRO A 40 -13.81 9.74 8.76
N ARG A 41 -14.35 8.86 9.62
CA ARG A 41 -13.91 7.47 9.78
C ARG A 41 -14.03 6.64 8.49
N LEU A 42 -15.02 6.92 7.64
CA LEU A 42 -15.17 6.21 6.37
C LEU A 42 -14.14 6.65 5.33
N VAL A 43 -13.61 7.88 5.45
CA VAL A 43 -12.64 8.41 4.49
C VAL A 43 -11.34 7.60 4.52
N GLY A 44 -10.86 7.24 5.71
CA GLY A 44 -9.64 6.44 5.85
C GLY A 44 -9.77 5.05 5.22
N SER A 45 -10.81 4.30 5.57
CA SER A 45 -11.07 2.98 4.99
C SER A 45 -11.27 3.03 3.47
N LEU A 46 -11.93 4.07 2.96
CA LEU A 46 -12.12 4.26 1.51
C LEU A 46 -10.79 4.52 0.80
N LEU A 47 -9.96 5.42 1.33
CA LEU A 47 -8.64 5.72 0.74
C LEU A 47 -7.76 4.48 0.70
N THR A 48 -7.71 3.72 1.81
CA THR A 48 -6.94 2.47 1.86
C THR A 48 -7.47 1.44 0.87
N ALA A 49 -8.79 1.23 0.81
CA ALA A 49 -9.39 0.29 -0.13
C ALA A 49 -9.10 0.66 -1.61
N ILE A 50 -9.16 1.95 -1.95
CA ILE A 50 -8.81 2.43 -3.31
C ILE A 50 -7.34 2.13 -3.63
N LEU A 51 -6.42 2.40 -2.69
CA LEU A 51 -4.99 2.19 -2.90
C LEU A 51 -4.63 0.70 -2.96
N GLU A 52 -5.22 -0.14 -2.11
CA GLU A 52 -5.07 -1.60 -2.17
C GLU A 52 -5.58 -2.15 -3.49
N PHE A 53 -6.76 -1.70 -3.93
CA PHE A 53 -7.31 -2.09 -5.22
C PHE A 53 -6.38 -1.70 -6.38
N SER A 54 -5.87 -0.47 -6.40
CA SER A 54 -4.94 -0.02 -7.44
C SER A 54 -3.64 -0.84 -7.45
N THR A 55 -3.10 -1.14 -6.28
CA THR A 55 -1.89 -1.95 -6.11
C THR A 55 -2.09 -3.35 -6.66
N ASN A 56 -3.25 -3.97 -6.36
CA ASN A 56 -3.55 -5.32 -6.79
C ASN A 56 -3.83 -5.45 -8.30
N ASN A 57 -4.29 -4.38 -8.96
CA ASN A 57 -4.66 -4.44 -10.38
C ASN A 57 -3.59 -3.87 -11.32
N VAL A 58 -2.84 -2.85 -10.90
CA VAL A 58 -1.89 -2.10 -11.74
C VAL A 58 -0.46 -2.16 -11.18
N GLY A 59 -0.26 -2.71 -9.98
CA GLY A 59 1.05 -2.83 -9.34
C GLY A 59 1.55 -1.54 -8.67
N ALA A 60 0.72 -0.50 -8.60
CA ALA A 60 1.09 0.80 -8.02
C ALA A 60 -0.05 1.39 -7.17
N PRO A 61 0.24 1.96 -5.99
CA PRO A 61 -0.74 2.56 -5.09
C PRO A 61 -1.08 4.00 -5.53
N VAL A 62 -1.78 4.11 -6.66
CA VAL A 62 -2.14 5.40 -7.27
C VAL A 62 -3.62 5.42 -7.65
N ALA A 63 -4.27 6.56 -7.46
CA ALA A 63 -5.67 6.75 -7.86
C ALA A 63 -5.93 8.19 -8.32
N TYR A 64 -6.84 8.32 -9.28
CA TYR A 64 -7.35 9.59 -9.77
C TYR A 64 -8.87 9.58 -9.69
N LEU A 65 -9.44 10.54 -8.97
CA LEU A 65 -10.89 10.68 -8.76
C LEU A 65 -11.33 12.02 -9.34
N GLU A 66 -12.20 11.97 -10.34
CA GLU A 66 -12.77 13.15 -10.98
C GLU A 66 -14.19 13.41 -10.48
N PHE A 67 -14.47 14.67 -10.14
CA PHE A 67 -15.79 15.16 -9.75
C PHE A 67 -16.14 16.39 -10.59
N SER A 68 -17.41 16.80 -10.58
CA SER A 68 -17.90 17.91 -11.42
C SER A 68 -17.17 19.25 -11.21
N THR A 69 -16.51 19.45 -10.07
CA THR A 69 -15.84 20.72 -9.74
C THR A 69 -14.41 20.57 -9.21
N ILE A 70 -13.96 19.34 -8.93
CA ILE A 70 -12.65 19.05 -8.35
C ILE A 70 -12.12 17.73 -8.91
N ALA A 71 -10.81 17.60 -8.99
CA ALA A 71 -10.14 16.33 -9.22
C ALA A 71 -9.15 16.06 -8.08
N VAL A 72 -9.00 14.80 -7.69
CA VAL A 72 -8.14 14.37 -6.60
C VAL A 72 -7.18 13.31 -7.13
N SER A 73 -5.88 13.58 -7.04
CA SER A 73 -4.83 12.58 -7.27
C SER A 73 -4.30 12.09 -5.93
N ILE A 74 -4.23 10.78 -5.77
CA ILE A 74 -3.78 10.11 -4.54
C ILE A 74 -2.61 9.22 -4.94
N CYS A 75 -1.48 9.40 -4.26
CA CYS A 75 -0.29 8.55 -4.41
C CYS A 75 0.20 8.19 -3.02
N SER A 76 0.49 6.91 -2.79
CA SER A 76 1.16 6.46 -1.57
C SER A 76 2.59 6.04 -1.90
N SER A 77 3.57 6.66 -1.26
CA SER A 77 4.96 6.17 -1.30
C SER A 77 5.25 5.47 0.03
N LYS A 78 5.63 4.19 -0.04
CA LYS A 78 6.30 3.56 1.10
C LYS A 78 7.69 4.17 1.27
N GLY A 79 8.18 4.23 2.51
CA GLY A 79 9.54 4.70 2.80
C GLY A 79 10.59 3.82 2.11
N PRO A 80 11.86 4.27 2.04
CA PRO A 80 12.95 3.54 1.36
C PRO A 80 13.18 2.11 1.89
N GLU A 81 12.68 1.80 3.09
CA GLU A 81 12.84 0.50 3.76
C GLU A 81 12.05 -0.66 3.10
N ASP A 82 11.03 -0.37 2.28
CA ASP A 82 10.14 -1.38 1.70
C ASP A 82 10.50 -1.81 0.27
N VAL A 83 11.54 -1.22 -0.33
CA VAL A 83 12.07 -1.67 -1.63
C VAL A 83 12.97 -2.89 -1.43
N LYS A 84 12.41 -3.96 -0.86
CA LYS A 84 13.07 -5.26 -0.88
C LYS A 84 12.85 -5.84 -2.27
N PHE A 85 13.72 -5.48 -3.21
CA PHE A 85 13.91 -6.26 -4.43
C PHE A 85 14.29 -7.69 -3.99
N SER A 86 13.31 -8.59 -3.96
CA SER A 86 13.60 -10.03 -3.96
C SER A 86 14.20 -10.35 -5.32
N MET A 87 15.51 -10.13 -5.44
CA MET A 87 16.32 -10.74 -6.46
C MET A 87 16.38 -12.22 -6.09
N GLU A 88 15.47 -13.03 -6.64
CA GLU A 88 15.61 -14.47 -6.58
C GLU A 88 16.97 -14.83 -7.17
N ARG A 89 17.86 -15.37 -6.34
CA ARG A 89 19.14 -15.89 -6.81
C ARG A 89 18.83 -17.02 -7.78
N PRO A 90 19.42 -17.04 -8.99
CA PRO A 90 19.32 -18.19 -9.85
C PRO A 90 19.84 -19.39 -9.07
N SER A 91 19.02 -20.43 -8.94
CA SER A 91 19.41 -21.70 -8.36
C SER A 91 20.60 -22.24 -9.17
N THR A 92 21.80 -22.17 -8.59
CA THR A 92 22.95 -22.87 -9.15
C THR A 92 22.69 -24.36 -8.93
N ALA A 93 22.19 -25.01 -9.97
CA ALA A 93 22.23 -26.46 -10.09
C ALA A 93 23.70 -26.90 -10.02
N SER A 94 24.15 -27.38 -8.86
CA SER A 94 25.40 -28.13 -8.77
C SER A 94 25.10 -29.55 -9.26
N SER A 95 25.48 -29.79 -10.50
CA SER A 95 25.65 -31.09 -11.15
C SER A 95 26.42 -32.06 -10.25
N GLY A 96 25.94 -33.31 -10.16
CA GLY A 96 26.42 -34.31 -9.23
C GLY A 96 27.80 -34.92 -9.51
N SER A 97 28.24 -35.73 -8.56
CA SER A 97 29.11 -36.88 -8.80
C SER A 97 28.89 -37.91 -7.68
N ALA A 98 28.37 -39.08 -8.05
CA ALA A 98 28.25 -40.26 -7.19
C ALA A 98 29.54 -41.08 -7.20
N SER A 99 29.93 -41.68 -6.05
CA SER A 99 30.64 -42.97 -5.89
C SER A 99 31.34 -43.09 -4.52
N PRO A 100 31.72 -44.30 -4.05
CA PRO A 100 30.92 -45.52 -3.88
C PRO A 100 31.10 -46.14 -2.46
N ALA A 101 30.26 -47.11 -2.10
CA ALA A 101 30.36 -47.86 -0.85
C ALA A 101 31.63 -48.74 -0.78
N PRO A 102 32.25 -48.95 0.41
CA PRO A 102 33.37 -49.87 0.57
C PRO A 102 32.91 -51.35 0.68
N PRO A 103 33.72 -52.32 0.20
CA PRO A 103 33.34 -53.72 0.15
C PRO A 103 33.62 -54.49 1.45
N HIS A 104 32.62 -55.30 1.79
CA HIS A 104 32.54 -56.56 2.57
C HIS A 104 33.81 -57.21 3.16
N LEU A 105 33.75 -57.63 4.43
CA LEU A 105 34.33 -58.91 4.86
C LEU A 105 33.55 -59.55 6.01
N SER A 106 33.33 -60.86 5.85
CA SER A 106 32.40 -61.75 6.54
C SER A 106 32.96 -62.45 7.79
N ARG A 107 32.05 -63.07 8.57
CA ARG A 107 32.19 -64.05 9.69
C ARG A 107 32.49 -63.44 11.06
N HIS A 108 31.78 -63.80 12.14
CA HIS A 108 31.53 -65.17 12.59
C HIS A 108 30.17 -65.33 13.29
N LYS A 109 29.53 -66.46 13.02
CA LYS A 109 28.41 -67.03 13.78
C LYS A 109 29.03 -67.95 14.85
N SER A 110 28.62 -67.84 16.11
CA SER A 110 28.71 -68.91 17.10
C SER A 110 27.84 -68.59 18.30
N ASP A 111 27.02 -69.58 18.65
CA ASP A 111 25.96 -69.62 19.64
C ASP A 111 26.47 -69.51 21.09
N PHE A 112 25.69 -68.86 21.96
CA PHE A 112 25.11 -69.42 23.20
C PHE A 112 24.10 -68.43 23.80
#